data_AF-A0A3L7XUV5-F1
#
_entry.id   AF-A0A3L7XUV5-F1
#
_cell.length_a   1.000
_cell.length_b   1.000
_cell.length_c   1.000
_cell.angle_alpha   90.00
_cell.angle_beta   90.00
_cell.angle_gamma   90.00
#
_symmetry.space_group_name_H-M   'P 1'
#
loop_
_entity.id
_entity.type
_entity.pdbx_description
1 polymer ?
#
loop_
_entity_poly.entity_id
_entity_poly.type
_entity_poly.pdbx_seq_one_letter_code
_entity_poly.pdbx_strand_id
1 'polypeptide(L)'
;MKLHEYQAKTIFAANGIAIPRGRVAETKEQARDIATELRGRVVVKAQVLVGGRGKAGGVKVADTPAAALKHAGDILGMHIKGLPVRKVLVDEAAAIRTEIYFGITNDRSARKPVMIASA
;
A
#
# COMPACT_ATOMS: atom_id res chain seq x y z
N MET A 1 -14.22 10.63 7.95
CA MET A 1 -12.87 10.19 8.36
C MET A 1 -12.21 9.45 7.18
N LYS A 2 -10.89 9.56 7.00
CA LYS A 2 -10.13 8.80 5.99
C LYS A 2 -9.19 7.83 6.71
N LEU A 3 -8.93 6.68 6.09
CA LEU A 3 -8.00 5.66 6.59
C LEU A 3 -6.77 5.57 5.68
N HIS A 4 -5.61 5.29 6.25
CA HIS A 4 -4.46 4.85 5.48
C HIS A 4 -4.67 3.43 4.96
N GLU A 5 -3.93 3.06 3.89
CA GLU A 5 -4.03 1.73 3.27
C GLU A 5 -3.80 0.61 4.30
N TYR A 6 -2.78 0.71 5.16
CA TYR A 6 -2.52 -0.32 6.17
C TYR A 6 -3.68 -0.53 7.15
N GLN A 7 -4.39 0.55 7.53
CA GLN A 7 -5.54 0.49 8.44
C GLN A 7 -6.73 -0.18 7.75
N ALA A 8 -6.99 0.21 6.50
CA ALA A 8 -8.04 -0.41 5.69
C ALA A 8 -7.76 -1.90 5.47
N LYS A 9 -6.50 -2.29 5.22
CA LYS A 9 -6.09 -3.69 5.09
C LYS A 9 -6.37 -4.50 6.36
N THR A 10 -6.08 -3.96 7.55
CA THR A 10 -6.41 -4.64 8.82
C THR A 10 -7.92 -4.91 8.92
N ILE A 11 -8.76 -3.94 8.55
CA ILE A 11 -10.22 -4.11 8.55
C ILE A 11 -10.65 -5.15 7.52
N PHE A 12 -10.06 -5.13 6.33
CA PHE A 12 -10.33 -6.11 5.27
C PHE A 12 -10.02 -7.53 5.73
N ALA A 13 -8.83 -7.76 6.30
CA ALA A 13 -8.45 -9.06 6.83
C ALA A 13 -9.37 -9.54 7.95
N ALA A 14 -9.76 -8.65 8.87
CA ALA A 14 -10.70 -8.96 9.94
C ALA A 14 -12.10 -9.36 9.44
N ASN A 15 -12.45 -8.99 8.20
CA ASN A 15 -13.72 -9.34 7.55
C ASN A 15 -13.54 -10.39 6.43
N GLY A 16 -12.42 -11.12 6.41
CA GLY A 16 -12.19 -12.22 5.48
C GLY A 16 -11.84 -11.81 4.04
N ILE A 17 -11.57 -10.54 3.78
CA ILE A 17 -11.08 -10.09 2.48
C ILE A 17 -9.58 -10.38 2.40
N ALA A 18 -9.19 -11.21 1.43
CA ALA A 18 -7.80 -11.58 1.23
C ALA A 18 -6.92 -10.36 0.92
N ILE A 19 -5.79 -10.26 1.62
CA ILE A 19 -4.78 -9.22 1.42
C ILE A 19 -3.39 -9.85 1.35
N PRO A 20 -2.43 -9.24 0.62
CA PRO A 20 -1.03 -9.64 0.73
C PRO A 20 -0.54 -9.45 2.17
N ARG A 21 0.32 -10.36 2.65
CA ARG A 21 0.94 -10.20 3.97
C ARG A 21 1.88 -9.00 3.93
N GLY A 22 1.91 -8.25 5.02
CA GLY A 22 2.73 -7.07 5.10
C GLY A 22 2.56 -6.31 6.40
N ARG A 23 3.51 -5.41 6.68
CA ARG A 23 3.55 -4.61 7.90
C ARG A 23 4.03 -3.19 7.59
N VAL A 24 3.68 -2.27 8.50
CA VAL A 24 4.12 -0.88 8.44
C VAL A 24 5.52 -0.75 9.02
N ALA A 25 6.36 0.05 8.36
CA ALA A 25 7.65 0.49 8.83
C ALA A 25 7.68 2.02 8.94
N GLU A 26 8.31 2.51 10.00
CA GLU A 26 8.62 3.93 10.24
C GLU A 26 10.09 4.24 9.95
N THR A 27 10.94 3.21 9.87
CA THR A 27 12.35 3.33 9.48
C THR A 27 12.68 2.41 8.32
N LYS A 28 13.78 2.71 7.62
CA LYS A 28 14.27 1.88 6.51
C LYS A 28 14.79 0.51 6.98
N GLU A 29 15.31 0.44 8.21
CA GLU A 29 15.74 -0.79 8.87
C GLU A 29 14.55 -1.71 9.14
N GLN A 30 13.46 -1.18 9.69
CA GLN A 30 12.21 -1.94 9.85
C GLN A 30 11.69 -2.46 8.51
N ALA A 31 11.79 -1.68 7.43
CA ALA A 31 11.37 -2.12 6.11
C ALA A 31 12.21 -3.31 5.59
N ARG A 32 13.52 -3.30 5.82
CA ARG A 32 14.42 -4.43 5.51
C ARG A 32 14.05 -5.67 6.31
N ASP A 33 13.79 -5.51 7.61
CA ASP A 33 13.50 -6.63 8.50
C ASP A 33 12.16 -7.29 8.10
N ILE A 34 11.15 -6.48 7.77
CA ILE A 34 9.88 -6.98 7.22
C ILE A 34 10.10 -7.74 5.92
N ALA A 35 10.88 -7.18 4.98
CA ALA A 35 11.17 -7.85 3.72
C ALA A 35 11.91 -9.19 3.91
N THR A 36 12.80 -9.25 4.90
CA THR A 36 13.54 -10.48 5.27
C THR A 36 12.58 -11.55 5.78
N GLU A 37 11.64 -11.18 6.65
CA GLU A 37 10.65 -12.11 7.21
C GLU A 37 9.64 -12.62 6.15
N LEU A 38 9.25 -11.78 5.20
CA LEU A 38 8.31 -12.17 4.13
C LEU A 38 8.92 -13.13 3.10
N ARG A 39 10.26 -13.24 3.03
CA ARG A 39 11.01 -14.20 2.19
C ARG A 39 10.55 -14.20 0.72
N GLY A 40 10.69 -13.06 0.05
CA GLY A 40 10.38 -12.94 -1.37
C GLY A 40 10.44 -11.50 -1.86
N ARG A 41 9.93 -11.29 -3.08
CA ARG A 41 9.77 -9.93 -3.62
C ARG A 41 8.70 -9.18 -2.84
N VAL A 42 8.97 -7.92 -2.52
CA VAL A 42 8.06 -7.05 -1.77
C VAL A 42 7.79 -5.75 -2.52
N VAL A 43 6.77 -5.02 -2.09
CA VAL A 43 6.46 -3.67 -2.56
C VAL A 43 6.49 -2.73 -1.36
N VAL A 44 7.30 -1.67 -1.46
CA VAL A 44 7.39 -0.60 -0.47
C VAL A 44 6.46 0.53 -0.91
N LYS A 45 5.44 0.84 -0.11
CA LYS A 45 4.34 1.76 -0.45
C LYS A 45 4.20 2.89 0.56
N ALA A 46 4.34 4.13 0.11
CA ALA A 46 4.11 5.33 0.90
C ALA A 46 2.70 5.36 1.51
N GLN A 47 2.60 5.68 2.80
CA GLN A 47 1.33 5.82 3.51
C GLN A 47 0.93 7.29 3.60
N VAL A 48 0.14 7.76 2.63
CA VAL A 48 -0.43 9.12 2.56
C VAL A 48 -1.88 9.06 2.08
N LEU A 49 -2.71 10.04 2.50
CA LEU A 49 -4.16 10.07 2.20
C LEU A 49 -4.48 10.70 0.83
N VAL A 50 -3.65 10.40 -0.17
CA VAL A 50 -3.79 10.88 -1.56
C VAL A 50 -3.44 9.77 -2.56
N GLY A 51 -4.13 9.78 -3.70
CA GLY A 51 -3.81 8.91 -4.83
C GLY A 51 -2.64 9.44 -5.69
N GLY A 52 -2.15 8.60 -6.61
CA GLY A 52 -1.04 8.95 -7.52
C GLY A 52 0.36 8.63 -6.99
N ARG A 53 0.45 7.83 -5.92
CA ARG A 53 1.71 7.48 -5.24
C ARG A 53 2.73 6.80 -6.15
N GLY A 54 2.29 5.89 -7.04
CA GLY A 54 3.18 5.22 -7.99
C GLY A 54 3.86 6.20 -8.95
N LYS A 55 3.09 7.10 -9.56
CA LYS A 55 3.62 8.16 -10.44
C LYS A 55 4.54 9.13 -9.70
N ALA A 56 4.34 9.33 -8.40
CA ALA A 56 5.18 10.16 -7.54
C ALA A 56 6.40 9.42 -6.96
N GLY A 57 6.67 8.17 -7.38
CA GLY A 57 7.81 7.38 -6.88
C GLY A 57 7.62 6.81 -5.47
N GLY A 58 6.43 6.94 -4.88
CA GLY A 58 6.09 6.44 -3.55
C GLY A 58 5.64 4.98 -3.52
N VAL A 59 5.76 4.23 -4.62
CA VAL A 59 5.52 2.78 -4.67
C VAL A 59 6.65 2.16 -5.47
N LYS A 60 7.45 1.29 -4.84
CA LYS A 60 8.60 0.63 -5.47
C LYS A 60 8.61 -0.87 -5.17
N VAL A 61 8.87 -1.68 -6.17
CA VAL A 61 9.08 -3.14 -6.01
C VAL A 61 10.54 -3.37 -5.59
N ALA A 62 10.77 -4.23 -4.61
CA ALA A 62 12.08 -4.64 -4.14
C ALA A 62 12.24 -6.15 -4.24
N ASP A 63 13.25 -6.60 -4.97
CA ASP A 63 13.54 -8.03 -5.13
C ASP A 63 14.32 -8.62 -3.96
N THR A 64 14.92 -7.77 -3.12
CA THR A 64 15.74 -8.18 -1.97
C THR A 64 15.49 -7.29 -0.75
N PRO A 65 15.80 -7.76 0.47
CA PRO A 65 15.74 -6.92 1.67
C PRO A 65 16.61 -5.66 1.58
N ALA A 66 17.78 -5.74 0.92
CA ALA A 66 18.64 -4.58 0.69
C ALA A 66 17.99 -3.55 -0.24
N ALA A 67 17.30 -4.00 -1.29
CA ALA A 67 16.51 -3.11 -2.14
C ALA A 67 15.35 -2.47 -1.36
N ALA A 68 14.68 -3.23 -0.49
CA ALA A 68 13.61 -2.71 0.37
C ALA A 68 14.13 -1.61 1.33
N LEU A 69 15.31 -1.81 1.93
CA LEU A 69 15.99 -0.80 2.75
C LEU A 69 16.23 0.48 1.94
N LYS A 70 16.81 0.35 0.75
CA LYS A 70 17.10 1.49 -0.12
C LYS A 70 15.81 2.22 -0.49
N HIS A 71 14.78 1.51 -0.93
CA HIS A 71 13.51 2.11 -1.35
C HIS A 71 12.77 2.78 -0.20
N ALA A 72 12.78 2.19 1.00
CA ALA A 72 12.22 2.83 2.18
C ALA A 72 12.98 4.11 2.54
N GLY A 73 14.31 4.11 2.44
CA GLY A 73 15.13 5.30 2.61
C GLY A 73 14.87 6.39 1.57
N ASP A 74 14.60 6.02 0.32
CA ASP A 74 14.21 6.96 -0.74
C ASP A 74 12.81 7.56 -0.47
N ILE A 75 11.88 6.77 0.09
CA ILE A 75 10.46 7.12 0.22
C ILE A 75 10.13 7.88 1.51
N LEU A 76 10.72 7.48 2.64
CA LEU A 76 10.49 8.13 3.92
C LEU A 76 11.01 9.58 3.88
N GLY A 77 10.20 10.53 4.33
CA GLY A 77 10.51 11.96 4.26
C GLY A 77 10.16 12.64 2.93
N MET A 78 9.83 11.89 1.88
CA MET A 78 9.28 12.47 0.65
C MET A 78 7.98 13.25 0.95
N HIS A 79 7.68 14.23 0.10
CA HIS A 79 6.37 14.88 0.06
C HIS A 79 5.62 14.45 -1.19
N ILE A 80 4.46 13.82 -1.03
CA ILE A 80 3.58 13.43 -2.13
C ILE A 80 2.36 14.33 -2.10
N LYS A 81 2.24 15.22 -3.10
CA LYS A 81 1.18 16.23 -3.18
C LYS A 81 1.04 17.05 -1.88
N GLY A 82 2.19 17.49 -1.34
CA GLY A 82 2.26 18.28 -0.11
C GLY A 82 2.12 17.49 1.19
N LEU A 83 1.88 16.17 1.15
CA LEU A 83 1.80 15.35 2.36
C LEU A 83 3.13 14.63 2.65
N PRO A 84 3.68 14.75 3.87
CA PRO A 84 4.92 14.06 4.24
C PRO A 84 4.69 12.57 4.41
N VAL A 85 5.57 11.75 3.83
CA VAL A 85 5.57 10.30 4.00
C VAL A 85 6.30 9.95 5.29
N ARG A 86 5.55 9.67 6.36
CA ARG A 86 6.11 9.29 7.67
C ARG A 86 6.22 7.78 7.88
N LYS A 87 5.47 7.01 7.11
CA LYS A 87 5.43 5.54 7.19
C LYS A 87 5.36 4.93 5.80
N VAL A 88 5.91 3.73 5.66
CA VAL A 88 5.74 2.89 4.47
C VAL A 88 5.08 1.57 4.86
N LEU A 89 4.28 1.02 3.96
CA LEU A 89 3.77 -0.36 4.05
C LEU A 89 4.68 -1.24 3.19
N VAL A 90 5.22 -2.30 3.77
CA VAL A 90 5.97 -3.34 3.05
C VAL A 90 5.08 -4.56 2.93
N ASP A 91 4.65 -4.84 1.70
CA ASP A 91 3.77 -5.95 1.37
C ASP A 91 4.50 -6.97 0.48
N GLU A 92 4.08 -8.23 0.52
CA GLU A 92 4.40 -9.19 -0.53
C GLU A 92 4.02 -8.66 -1.92
N ALA A 93 4.90 -8.85 -2.89
CA ALA A 93 4.58 -8.60 -4.28
C ALA A 93 3.71 -9.74 -4.83
N ALA A 94 2.46 -9.43 -5.17
CA ALA A 94 1.57 -10.39 -5.80
C ALA A 94 2.02 -10.70 -7.24
N ALA A 95 1.85 -11.96 -7.66
CA ALA A 95 1.99 -12.35 -9.07
C ALA A 95 0.70 -11.99 -9.82
N ILE A 96 0.58 -10.72 -10.19
CA ILE A 96 -0.64 -10.17 -10.80
C ILE A 96 -0.70 -10.60 -12.27
N ARG A 97 -1.71 -11.41 -12.62
CA ARG A 97 -2.01 -11.80 -14.01
C ARG A 97 -2.99 -10.85 -14.71
N THR A 98 -3.91 -10.30 -13.94
CA THR A 98 -4.97 -9.41 -14.42
C THR A 98 -5.27 -8.42 -13.31
N GLU A 99 -5.46 -7.16 -13.67
CA GLU A 99 -5.88 -6.10 -12.77
C GLU A 99 -7.31 -5.70 -13.11
N ILE A 100 -8.12 -5.51 -12.09
CA ILE A 100 -9.48 -4.97 -12.22
C ILE A 100 -9.62 -3.79 -11.27
N TYR A 101 -10.41 -2.80 -11.68
CA TYR A 101 -10.92 -1.79 -10.77
C TYR A 101 -12.20 -2.30 -10.11
N PHE A 102 -12.27 -2.21 -8.78
CA PHE A 102 -13.50 -2.47 -8.02
C PHE A 102 -13.63 -1.45 -6.89
N GLY A 103 -14.81 -0.84 -6.75
CA GLY A 103 -15.09 0.14 -5.72
C GLY A 103 -16.54 0.11 -5.27
N ILE A 104 -16.76 0.40 -3.99
CA ILE A 104 -18.09 0.57 -3.40
C ILE A 104 -18.17 1.99 -2.83
N THR A 105 -19.23 2.70 -3.15
CA THR A 105 -19.50 4.04 -2.62
C THR A 105 -21.01 4.26 -2.45
N ASN A 106 -21.42 5.41 -1.91
CA ASN A 106 -22.83 5.77 -1.81
C ASN A 106 -23.27 6.54 -3.06
N ASP A 107 -24.26 6.01 -3.77
CA ASP A 107 -25.01 6.78 -4.75
C ASP A 107 -26.03 7.65 -4.01
N ARG A 108 -25.84 8.97 -4.07
CA ARG A 108 -26.70 9.94 -3.40
C ARG A 108 -28.07 10.05 -4.05
N SER A 109 -28.15 9.88 -5.37
CA SER A 109 -29.40 9.96 -6.13
C SER A 109 -30.27 8.73 -5.83
N ALA A 110 -29.67 7.54 -5.85
CA ALA A 110 -30.36 6.29 -5.53
C ALA A 110 -30.54 6.08 -4.01
N ARG A 111 -29.81 6.83 -3.17
CA ARG A 111 -29.76 6.68 -1.70
C ARG A 111 -29.39 5.27 -1.25
N LYS A 112 -28.49 4.62 -1.98
CA LYS A 112 -28.04 3.23 -1.74
C LYS A 112 -26.55 3.08 -2.02
N PRO A 113 -25.88 2.05 -1.48
CA PRO A 113 -24.55 1.66 -1.94
C PRO A 113 -24.58 1.29 -3.43
N VAL A 114 -23.54 1.69 -4.16
CA VAL A 114 -23.30 1.33 -5.56
C VAL A 114 -21.94 0.67 -5.68
N MET A 115 -21.87 -0.38 -6.49
CA MET A 115 -20.64 -1.06 -6.87
C MET A 115 -20.23 -0.63 -8.28
N ILE A 116 -18.95 -0.33 -8.48
CA ILE A 116 -18.37 0.07 -9.75
C ILE A 116 -17.22 -0.90 -10.06
N ALA A 117 -17.24 -1.50 -11.24
CA ALA A 117 -16.21 -2.42 -11.70
C ALA A 117 -15.78 -2.10 -13.14
N SER A 118 -14.49 -2.25 -13.43
CA SER A 118 -13.92 -2.18 -14.79
C SER A 118 -12.79 -3.20 -14.91
N ALA A 119 -12.77 -3.94 -16.01
CA ALA A 119 -11.69 -4.85 -16.37
C ALA A 119 -10.73 -4.22 -17.38
#